data_AF-A0AAD7Z7J4-F1
#
_entry.id   AF-A0AAD7Z7J4-F1
#
_cell.length_a   1.000
_cell.length_b   1.000
_cell.length_c   1.000
_cell.angle_alpha   90.00
_cell.angle_beta   90.00
_cell.angle_gamma   90.00
#
_symmetry.space_group_name_H-M   'P 1'
#
loop_
_entity.id
_entity.type
_entity.pdbx_description
1 polymer ?
#
loop_
_entity_poly.entity_id
_entity_poly.type
_entity_poly.pdbx_seq_one_letter_code
_entity_poly.pdbx_strand_id
1 'polypeptide(L)'
;GLSLGVMHITNNIEAIDHRSKTVEEVLDTLKKGTILWKVRSYSKWYRRRYVLDPKKGTLRYEPSHKAPCYNVVPEIVVDDIVDIRKGWKTDTFNKIERTVNKKKSKSPGRKPIVDEAACFSVIYGRSKQSLDLVAPSAEVADLWVRGLRHLITVLHGLKQEERFERWLKQQFQEADVDNNGCLNFEECQKLLKQLNVKLPKHTVRRLFDGANTNKNLRNGEQVLDAEEFVTFYMNLMSRSEIKQLFNKYAKDGKEMKAQELCNFIRTEQNYPNFSIEECNTLIETFEHYNAEKDSFQRLIGFTSILMSKKFEIFNMAHSVVYQDMTHPLSHYFIAHPRTIRNQLSGESSVEGYIDALKRGCRCVELDCWDGPDGDPIIYHGYTLTSKILFRDVLMDAIKPYAFYTSEYPVILSLENHCSEKQQETLAKHLKDILGDLLYTECVDEHMPFLPSPEVLKKKILVKAKKVSPAGKASDSDSEEESRPEMEQANLHQKQKVVAQGLSSLVNLCQAVHFRGFEEARLNGKYFHMSSFSEAKASVLIEKSGKQFVAYNARQLTAESIRQEHELDPPTTNQHHSGILAVRS
;
A
#
# COMPACT_ATOMS: atom_id res chain seq x y z
N GLY A 1 -0.95 -32.00 16.17
CA GLY A 1 -0.84 -30.92 15.16
C GLY A 1 0.03 -29.78 15.64
N LEU A 2 -0.46 -28.93 16.55
CA LEU A 2 0.25 -27.71 17.00
C LEU A 2 1.59 -27.94 17.74
N SER A 3 1.82 -29.08 18.39
CA SER A 3 3.12 -29.35 19.03
C SER A 3 4.23 -29.77 18.05
N LEU A 4 3.87 -30.30 16.88
CA LEU A 4 4.81 -30.76 15.86
C LEU A 4 5.36 -29.59 15.02
N GLY A 5 4.52 -28.59 14.73
CA GLY A 5 4.96 -27.35 14.06
C GLY A 5 5.90 -26.51 14.92
N VAL A 6 5.73 -26.50 16.25
CA VAL A 6 6.64 -25.80 17.17
C VAL A 6 7.99 -26.52 17.30
N MET A 7 8.01 -27.86 17.23
CA MET A 7 9.25 -28.66 17.32
C MET A 7 10.14 -28.59 16.07
N HIS A 8 9.58 -28.30 14.89
CA HIS A 8 10.41 -28.15 13.67
C HIS A 8 11.07 -26.78 13.53
N ILE A 9 10.64 -25.79 14.31
CA ILE A 9 11.10 -24.40 14.24
C ILE A 9 12.37 -24.16 15.10
N THR A 10 12.71 -25.08 16.02
CA THR A 10 13.82 -24.89 16.97
C THR A 10 15.21 -25.15 16.41
N ASN A 11 15.36 -25.62 15.16
CA ASN A 11 16.65 -26.12 14.65
C ASN A 11 17.49 -25.13 13.83
N ASN A 12 17.15 -23.84 13.77
CA ASN A 12 17.93 -22.87 12.98
C ASN A 12 18.09 -21.51 13.65
N ILE A 13 18.69 -21.45 14.85
CA ILE A 13 19.23 -20.20 15.39
C ILE A 13 20.49 -20.51 16.21
N GLU A 14 21.66 -20.43 15.58
CA GLU A 14 22.89 -20.11 16.29
C GLU A 14 23.18 -18.60 16.16
N ALA A 15 23.57 -18.02 17.31
CA ALA A 15 24.14 -16.69 17.53
C ALA A 15 23.21 -15.47 17.49
N ILE A 16 22.41 -15.24 18.55
CA ILE A 16 21.98 -13.89 18.98
C ILE A 16 22.04 -13.75 20.52
N ASP A 17 22.85 -12.78 20.95
CA ASP A 17 23.05 -12.15 22.27
C ASP A 17 22.22 -12.62 23.49
N HIS A 18 22.91 -13.09 24.53
CA HIS A 18 22.41 -13.61 25.81
C HIS A 18 21.66 -12.60 26.72
N ARG A 19 21.33 -11.39 26.23
CA ARG A 19 20.54 -10.38 26.96
C ARG A 19 19.13 -10.14 26.41
N SER A 20 18.76 -10.76 25.29
CA SER A 20 17.44 -10.61 24.68
C SER A 20 16.54 -11.81 24.97
N LYS A 21 15.32 -11.57 25.47
CA LYS A 21 14.27 -12.61 25.57
C LYS A 21 14.11 -13.33 24.24
N THR A 22 14.02 -14.66 24.27
CA THR A 22 13.82 -15.46 23.05
C THR A 22 12.44 -15.16 22.44
N VAL A 23 12.27 -15.49 21.16
CA VAL A 23 10.99 -15.24 20.46
C VAL A 23 9.85 -16.03 21.11
N GLU A 24 10.13 -17.23 21.62
CA GLU A 24 9.19 -18.08 22.34
C GLU A 24 8.69 -17.40 23.63
N GLU A 25 9.60 -16.80 24.41
CA GLU A 25 9.27 -16.05 25.63
C GLU A 25 8.42 -14.80 25.34
N VAL A 26 8.70 -14.12 24.21
CA VAL A 26 7.91 -13.00 23.72
C VAL A 26 6.49 -13.47 23.39
N LEU A 27 6.34 -14.53 22.60
CA LEU A 27 5.03 -15.06 22.21
C LEU A 27 4.22 -15.56 23.41
N ASP A 28 4.87 -16.21 24.39
CA ASP A 28 4.20 -16.64 25.62
C ASP A 28 3.71 -15.48 26.47
N THR A 29 4.42 -14.35 26.45
CA THR A 29 3.96 -13.11 27.08
C THR A 29 2.71 -12.56 26.40
N LEU A 30 2.65 -12.56 25.06
CA LEU A 30 1.47 -12.14 24.30
C LEU A 30 0.26 -13.06 24.55
N LYS A 31 0.48 -14.38 24.69
CA LYS A 31 -0.56 -15.38 25.00
C LYS A 31 -1.14 -15.24 26.42
N LYS A 32 -0.31 -14.91 27.41
CA LYS A 32 -0.76 -14.63 28.79
C LYS A 32 -1.61 -13.34 28.88
N GLY A 33 -1.40 -12.45 27.92
CA GLY A 33 -2.11 -11.20 27.76
C GLY A 33 -1.52 -10.06 28.58
N THR A 34 -1.64 -8.85 28.05
CA THR A 34 -1.09 -7.62 28.65
C THR A 34 -2.17 -6.55 28.74
N ILE A 35 -2.14 -5.76 29.81
CA ILE A 35 -2.99 -4.57 29.92
C ILE A 35 -2.38 -3.45 29.09
N LEU A 36 -3.14 -2.94 28.12
CA LEU A 36 -2.78 -1.80 27.28
C LEU A 36 -3.91 -0.76 27.32
N TRP A 37 -3.60 0.48 26.96
CA TRP A 37 -4.59 1.55 26.81
C TRP A 37 -4.87 1.79 25.34
N LYS A 38 -6.10 1.54 24.91
CA LYS A 38 -6.60 1.93 23.59
C LYS A 38 -6.90 3.42 23.58
N VAL A 39 -6.24 4.13 22.67
CA VAL A 39 -6.38 5.58 22.52
C VAL A 39 -7.29 5.89 21.34
N ARG A 40 -8.24 6.81 21.54
CA ARG A 40 -9.11 7.31 20.46
C ARG A 40 -9.03 8.83 20.29
N SER A 41 -8.69 9.52 21.37
CA SER A 41 -8.41 10.97 21.37
C SER A 41 -7.64 11.32 22.65
N TYR A 42 -7.23 12.57 22.77
CA TYR A 42 -6.56 13.08 23.98
C TYR A 42 -7.32 12.79 25.28
N SER A 43 -8.66 12.80 25.26
CA SER A 43 -9.51 12.56 26.44
C SER A 43 -10.15 11.16 26.51
N LYS A 44 -10.04 10.33 25.46
CA LYS A 44 -10.72 9.03 25.38
C LYS A 44 -9.72 7.87 25.33
N TRP A 45 -9.53 7.26 26.50
CA TRP A 45 -8.58 6.17 26.75
C TRP A 45 -9.32 4.99 27.37
N TYR A 46 -9.08 3.78 26.86
CA TYR A 46 -9.75 2.58 27.33
C TYR A 46 -8.71 1.54 27.75
N ARG A 47 -8.61 1.27 29.05
CA ARG A 47 -7.76 0.22 29.61
C ARG A 47 -8.37 -1.14 29.30
N ARG A 48 -7.64 -2.00 28.59
CA ARG A 48 -8.11 -3.33 28.15
C ARG A 48 -7.00 -4.36 28.24
N ARG A 49 -7.38 -5.61 28.49
CA ARG A 49 -6.46 -6.76 28.38
C ARG A 49 -6.45 -7.22 26.93
N TYR A 50 -5.28 -7.19 26.31
CA TYR A 50 -5.03 -7.71 24.97
C TYR A 50 -4.36 -9.07 25.07
N VAL A 51 -4.87 -10.04 24.32
CA VAL A 51 -4.41 -11.43 24.34
C VAL A 51 -4.26 -11.91 22.91
N LEU A 52 -3.11 -12.52 22.61
CA LEU A 52 -2.92 -13.25 21.37
C LEU A 52 -3.51 -14.67 21.52
N ASP A 53 -4.45 -15.03 20.65
CA ASP A 53 -4.95 -16.39 20.54
C ASP A 53 -4.22 -17.14 19.43
N PRO A 54 -3.28 -18.04 19.77
CA PRO A 54 -2.54 -18.81 18.78
C PRO A 54 -3.39 -19.89 18.10
N LYS A 55 -4.52 -20.31 18.68
CA LYS A 55 -5.41 -21.31 18.06
C LYS A 55 -6.24 -20.70 16.94
N LYS A 56 -6.75 -19.49 17.17
CA LYS A 56 -7.56 -18.74 16.18
C LYS A 56 -6.71 -17.82 15.28
N GLY A 57 -5.47 -17.53 15.64
CA GLY A 57 -4.65 -16.55 14.94
C GLY A 57 -5.19 -15.13 15.06
N THR A 58 -5.83 -14.80 16.19
CA THR A 58 -6.47 -13.50 16.41
C THR A 58 -5.88 -12.76 17.62
N LEU A 59 -5.80 -11.44 17.51
CA LEU A 59 -5.58 -10.53 18.63
C LEU A 59 -6.95 -10.15 19.22
N ARG A 60 -7.21 -10.58 20.46
CA ARG A 60 -8.48 -10.37 21.15
C ARG A 60 -8.32 -9.38 22.30
N TYR A 61 -9.38 -8.63 22.59
CA TYR A 61 -9.41 -7.80 23.79
C TYR A 61 -10.79 -7.71 24.42
N GLU A 62 -10.85 -7.63 25.74
CA GLU A 62 -12.10 -7.52 26.49
C GLU A 62 -12.62 -6.07 26.49
N PRO A 63 -13.90 -5.83 26.13
CA PRO A 63 -14.54 -4.51 26.26
C PRO A 63 -14.70 -4.13 27.73
N SER A 64 -14.48 -2.85 28.07
CA SER A 64 -14.44 -2.41 29.46
C SER A 64 -15.81 -2.44 30.17
N HIS A 65 -16.95 -2.35 29.47
CA HIS A 65 -18.31 -2.52 30.01
C HIS A 65 -19.34 -2.62 28.87
N LYS A 66 -20.04 -3.75 28.69
CA LYS A 66 -21.31 -3.85 27.93
C LYS A 66 -22.21 -4.92 28.56
N ALA A 67 -23.53 -4.75 28.42
CA ALA A 67 -24.54 -5.66 28.95
C ALA A 67 -24.41 -7.08 28.36
N PRO A 68 -24.84 -8.14 29.07
CA PRO A 68 -24.65 -9.55 28.69
C PRO A 68 -25.23 -9.96 27.32
N CYS A 69 -26.06 -9.10 26.71
CA CYS A 69 -26.70 -9.33 25.41
C CYS A 69 -25.84 -8.97 24.19
N TYR A 70 -24.66 -8.38 24.36
CA TYR A 70 -23.73 -8.04 23.26
C TYR A 70 -22.35 -8.68 23.47
N ASN A 71 -22.29 -10.01 23.56
CA ASN A 71 -21.06 -10.80 23.73
C ASN A 71 -20.28 -10.97 22.41
N VAL A 72 -19.97 -9.88 21.70
CA VAL A 72 -19.00 -9.94 20.59
C VAL A 72 -17.67 -9.44 21.14
N VAL A 73 -16.76 -10.37 21.43
CA VAL A 73 -15.36 -10.06 21.74
C VAL A 73 -14.75 -9.52 20.45
N PRO A 74 -14.24 -8.28 20.41
CA PRO A 74 -13.58 -7.77 19.21
C PRO A 74 -12.30 -8.57 18.96
N GLU A 75 -12.21 -9.14 17.76
CA GLU A 75 -11.05 -9.92 17.30
C GLU A 75 -10.43 -9.24 16.08
N ILE A 76 -9.11 -9.17 16.02
CA ILE A 76 -8.36 -8.76 14.83
C ILE A 76 -7.60 -9.99 14.35
N VAL A 77 -7.85 -10.43 13.13
CA VAL A 77 -7.08 -11.52 12.52
C VAL A 77 -5.66 -11.03 12.30
N VAL A 78 -4.67 -11.79 12.77
CA VAL A 78 -3.26 -11.37 12.69
C VAL A 78 -2.80 -11.27 11.23
N ASP A 79 -3.35 -12.11 10.33
CA ASP A 79 -3.08 -12.06 8.89
C ASP A 79 -3.68 -10.81 8.20
N ASP A 80 -4.68 -10.15 8.82
CA ASP A 80 -5.23 -8.88 8.34
C ASP A 80 -4.40 -7.66 8.77
N ILE A 81 -3.35 -7.84 9.59
CA ILE A 81 -2.48 -6.75 10.03
C ILE A 81 -1.55 -6.37 8.88
N VAL A 82 -1.71 -5.13 8.41
CA VAL A 82 -0.95 -4.57 7.29
C VAL A 82 0.36 -3.96 7.76
N ASP A 83 0.38 -3.33 8.93
CA ASP A 83 1.54 -2.59 9.42
C ASP A 83 1.51 -2.45 10.96
N ILE A 84 2.69 -2.31 11.56
CA ILE A 84 2.86 -2.04 13.00
C ILE A 84 3.83 -0.87 13.17
N ARG A 85 3.27 0.25 13.64
CA ARG A 85 4.01 1.50 13.78
C ARG A 85 4.34 1.74 15.26
N LYS A 86 5.63 1.81 15.61
CA LYS A 86 6.09 2.19 16.96
C LYS A 86 6.16 3.71 17.08
N GLY A 87 5.74 4.26 18.22
CA GLY A 87 5.75 5.70 18.51
C GLY A 87 4.51 6.43 18.00
N TRP A 88 4.61 7.75 17.87
CA TRP A 88 3.51 8.61 17.43
C TRP A 88 3.50 8.72 15.90
N LYS A 89 2.98 7.68 15.25
CA LYS A 89 3.03 7.54 13.78
C LYS A 89 1.64 7.42 13.12
N THR A 90 0.62 7.92 13.81
CA THR A 90 -0.77 7.92 13.34
C THR A 90 -1.42 9.26 13.68
N ASP A 91 -2.43 9.66 12.90
CA ASP A 91 -3.16 10.92 13.10
C ASP A 91 -3.68 11.08 14.55
N THR A 92 -4.10 10.00 15.21
CA THR A 92 -4.54 10.01 16.61
C THR A 92 -3.42 10.47 17.53
N PHE A 93 -2.22 9.89 17.40
CA PHE A 93 -1.07 10.24 18.22
C PHE A 93 -0.51 11.61 17.85
N ASN A 94 -0.44 11.98 16.57
CA ASN A 94 0.02 13.31 16.14
C ASN A 94 -0.89 14.42 16.70
N LYS A 95 -2.22 14.20 16.76
CA LYS A 95 -3.16 15.12 17.42
C LYS A 95 -2.90 15.25 18.94
N ILE A 96 -2.52 14.14 19.60
CA ILE A 96 -2.18 14.13 21.03
C ILE A 96 -0.88 14.87 21.27
N GLU A 97 0.15 14.61 20.48
CA GLU A 97 1.43 15.30 20.52
C GLU A 97 1.25 16.81 20.43
N ARG A 98 0.53 17.30 19.42
CA ARG A 98 0.23 18.74 19.27
C ARG A 98 -0.42 19.33 20.52
N THR A 99 -1.36 18.60 21.12
CA THR A 99 -2.06 19.04 22.34
C THR A 99 -1.13 19.07 23.55
N VAL A 100 -0.24 18.08 23.68
CA VAL A 100 0.77 18.00 24.75
C VAL A 100 1.80 19.12 24.58
N ASN A 101 2.34 19.33 23.39
CA ASN A 101 3.33 20.37 23.10
C ASN A 101 2.76 21.78 23.33
N LYS A 102 1.50 22.04 22.91
CA LYS A 102 0.80 23.29 23.20
C LYS A 102 0.67 23.55 24.70
N LYS A 103 0.37 22.52 25.52
CA LYS A 103 0.29 22.64 26.98
C LYS A 103 1.66 22.76 27.65
N LYS A 104 2.69 22.09 27.13
CA LYS A 104 4.08 22.19 27.61
C LYS A 104 4.63 23.60 27.44
N SER A 105 4.32 24.26 26.32
CA SER A 105 4.68 25.68 26.10
C SER A 105 4.05 26.63 27.13
N LYS A 106 2.84 26.31 27.61
CA LYS A 106 2.11 27.12 28.61
C LYS A 106 2.49 26.79 30.06
N SER A 107 3.15 25.66 30.32
CA SER A 107 3.51 25.21 31.67
C SER A 107 4.75 24.30 31.62
N PRO A 108 5.96 24.89 31.49
CA PRO A 108 7.21 24.14 31.44
C PRO A 108 7.50 23.51 32.82
N GLY A 109 7.37 22.19 32.93
CA GLY A 109 7.63 21.45 34.18
C GLY A 109 6.73 20.23 34.42
N ARG A 110 5.61 20.11 33.69
CA ARG A 110 4.74 18.93 33.77
C ARG A 110 5.28 17.82 32.86
N LYS A 111 5.57 16.63 33.42
CA LYS A 111 5.99 15.45 32.65
C LYS A 111 4.97 15.16 31.53
N PRO A 112 5.40 14.66 30.35
CA PRO A 112 4.49 14.20 29.31
C PRO A 112 3.48 13.20 29.92
N ILE A 113 2.21 13.33 29.56
CA ILE A 113 1.17 12.40 30.03
C ILE A 113 1.42 10.98 29.47
N VAL A 114 2.21 10.87 28.40
CA VAL A 114 2.43 9.65 27.63
C VAL A 114 3.88 9.63 27.13
N ASP A 115 4.59 8.53 27.36
CA ASP A 115 5.90 8.27 26.77
C ASP A 115 5.72 7.73 25.34
N GLU A 116 6.32 8.39 24.34
CA GLU A 116 6.26 7.95 22.95
C GLU A 116 6.83 6.54 22.79
N ALA A 117 7.89 6.19 23.52
CA ALA A 117 8.52 4.89 23.42
C ALA A 117 7.60 3.75 23.89
N ALA A 118 6.58 4.07 24.70
CA ALA A 118 5.53 3.14 25.13
C ALA A 118 4.32 3.09 24.19
N CYS A 119 4.29 3.90 23.12
CA CYS A 119 3.21 3.92 22.14
C CYS A 119 3.48 3.02 20.93
N PHE A 120 2.43 2.40 20.41
CA PHE A 120 2.46 1.74 19.11
C PHE A 120 1.04 1.62 18.53
N SER A 121 0.94 1.41 17.21
CA SER A 121 -0.31 1.28 16.50
C SER A 121 -0.30 0.03 15.62
N VAL A 122 -1.41 -0.71 15.64
CA VAL A 122 -1.67 -1.84 14.74
C VAL A 122 -2.58 -1.37 13.62
N ILE A 123 -2.12 -1.44 12.37
CA ILE A 123 -2.89 -1.06 11.18
C ILE A 123 -3.42 -2.34 10.55
N TYR A 124 -4.74 -2.46 10.40
CA TYR A 124 -5.35 -3.71 9.95
C TYR A 124 -6.54 -3.49 9.01
N GLY A 125 -6.82 -4.53 8.22
CA GLY A 125 -7.94 -4.58 7.27
C GLY A 125 -7.73 -3.72 6.01
N ARG A 126 -8.61 -3.93 5.02
CA ARG A 126 -8.53 -3.27 3.69
C ARG A 126 -8.68 -1.75 3.75
N SER A 127 -9.40 -1.24 4.74
CA SER A 127 -9.59 0.21 4.99
C SER A 127 -8.50 0.82 5.89
N LYS A 128 -7.43 0.06 6.22
CA LYS A 128 -6.28 0.49 7.03
C LYS A 128 -6.69 1.15 8.35
N GLN A 129 -7.57 0.50 9.11
CA GLN A 129 -7.99 1.01 10.41
C GLN A 129 -6.81 1.01 11.39
N SER A 130 -6.66 2.07 12.19
CA SER A 130 -5.66 2.12 13.27
C SER A 130 -6.24 1.68 14.62
N LEU A 131 -5.52 0.78 15.28
CA LEU A 131 -5.64 0.50 16.70
C LEU A 131 -4.44 1.11 17.42
N ASP A 132 -4.62 2.30 17.97
CA ASP A 132 -3.59 3.06 18.68
C ASP A 132 -3.54 2.63 20.16
N LEU A 133 -2.36 2.17 20.61
CA LEU A 133 -2.14 1.55 21.91
C LEU A 133 -0.99 2.20 22.68
N VAL A 134 -1.14 2.27 24.00
CA VAL A 134 -0.08 2.66 24.94
C VAL A 134 0.17 1.49 25.88
N ALA A 135 1.44 1.12 26.05
CA ALA A 135 1.89 0.08 26.95
C ALA A 135 2.28 0.66 28.33
N PRO A 136 2.38 -0.18 29.38
CA PRO A 136 2.86 0.24 30.70
C PRO A 136 4.31 0.75 30.70
N SER A 137 5.15 0.27 29.77
CA SER A 137 6.53 0.71 29.58
C SER A 137 6.94 0.59 28.11
N ALA A 138 8.03 1.29 27.75
CA ALA A 138 8.65 1.17 26.44
C ALA A 138 9.08 -0.28 26.12
N GLU A 139 9.57 -1.02 27.12
CA GLU A 139 9.98 -2.42 26.96
C GLU A 139 8.80 -3.32 26.60
N VAL A 140 7.63 -3.06 27.21
CA VAL A 140 6.40 -3.80 26.89
C VAL A 140 5.91 -3.45 25.49
N ALA A 141 5.96 -2.17 25.09
CA ALA A 141 5.63 -1.78 23.71
C ALA A 141 6.55 -2.48 22.71
N ASP A 142 7.86 -2.50 22.96
CA ASP A 142 8.83 -3.20 22.11
C ASP A 142 8.61 -4.71 22.05
N LEU A 143 8.21 -5.31 23.16
CA LEU A 143 7.87 -6.73 23.21
C LEU A 143 6.66 -7.03 22.30
N TRP A 144 5.60 -6.21 22.39
CA TRP A 144 4.41 -6.35 21.55
C TRP A 144 4.69 -6.12 20.06
N VAL A 145 5.43 -5.05 19.74
CA VAL A 145 5.80 -4.72 18.36
C VAL A 145 6.64 -5.84 17.74
N ARG A 146 7.64 -6.35 18.47
CA ARG A 146 8.48 -7.47 18.00
C ARG A 146 7.68 -8.75 17.82
N GLY A 147 6.87 -9.13 18.81
CA GLY A 147 6.07 -10.35 18.77
C GLY A 147 5.08 -10.36 17.60
N LEU A 148 4.34 -9.27 17.40
CA LEU A 148 3.40 -9.17 16.29
C LEU A 148 4.10 -9.08 14.93
N ARG A 149 5.22 -8.35 14.79
CA ARG A 149 6.00 -8.34 13.55
C ARG A 149 6.52 -9.72 13.20
N HIS A 150 7.05 -10.45 14.19
CA HIS A 150 7.51 -11.81 13.99
C HIS A 150 6.37 -12.72 13.52
N LEU A 151 5.18 -12.63 14.13
CA LEU A 151 4.02 -13.40 13.69
C LEU A 151 3.60 -13.06 12.26
N ILE A 152 3.60 -11.78 11.88
CA ILE A 152 3.32 -11.37 10.50
C ILE A 152 4.37 -11.96 9.56
N THR A 153 5.66 -11.87 9.89
CA THR A 153 6.74 -12.45 9.09
C THR A 153 6.61 -13.96 8.96
N VAL A 154 6.33 -14.68 10.05
CA VAL A 154 6.09 -16.13 10.04
C VAL A 154 4.88 -16.44 9.19
N LEU A 155 3.74 -15.77 9.40
CA LEU A 155 2.54 -15.98 8.61
C LEU A 155 2.82 -15.72 7.13
N HIS A 156 3.52 -14.64 6.77
CA HIS A 156 3.94 -14.32 5.41
C HIS A 156 4.94 -15.35 4.83
N GLY A 157 5.68 -16.04 5.69
CA GLY A 157 6.61 -17.11 5.33
C GLY A 157 5.99 -18.51 5.27
N LEU A 158 4.77 -18.72 5.77
CA LEU A 158 4.06 -19.99 5.64
C LEU A 158 3.71 -20.25 4.16
N LYS A 159 3.93 -21.49 3.72
CA LYS A 159 3.54 -21.94 2.38
C LYS A 159 2.03 -21.76 2.20
N GLN A 160 1.61 -21.43 0.97
CA GLN A 160 0.21 -21.10 0.62
C GLN A 160 -0.81 -22.16 1.07
N GLU A 161 -0.39 -23.43 1.14
CA GLU A 161 -1.22 -24.57 1.58
C GLU A 161 -1.44 -24.64 3.09
N GLU A 162 -0.44 -24.29 3.93
CA GLU A 162 -0.64 -24.25 5.39
C GLU A 162 -1.61 -23.13 5.80
N ARG A 163 -1.63 -22.04 5.02
CA ARG A 163 -2.62 -20.97 5.15
C ARG A 163 -4.01 -21.46 4.74
N PHE A 164 -4.10 -22.17 3.63
CA PHE A 164 -5.35 -22.71 3.10
C PHE A 164 -5.94 -23.82 3.97
N GLU A 165 -5.14 -24.77 4.46
CA GLU A 165 -5.60 -25.80 5.40
C GLU A 165 -6.06 -25.21 6.73
N ARG A 166 -5.30 -24.25 7.27
CA ARG A 166 -5.69 -23.57 8.52
C ARG A 166 -7.00 -22.82 8.33
N TRP A 167 -7.13 -22.11 7.20
CA TRP A 167 -8.36 -21.44 6.82
C TRP A 167 -9.52 -22.44 6.67
N LEU A 168 -9.31 -23.57 5.99
CA LEU A 168 -10.35 -24.58 5.77
C LEU A 168 -10.82 -25.22 7.09
N LYS A 169 -9.89 -25.51 8.01
CA LYS A 169 -10.19 -25.99 9.37
C LYS A 169 -10.94 -24.94 10.19
N GLN A 170 -10.58 -23.66 10.05
CA GLN A 170 -11.30 -22.56 10.69
C GLN A 170 -12.71 -22.41 10.13
N GLN A 171 -12.90 -22.49 8.82
CA GLN A 171 -14.20 -22.45 8.17
C GLN A 171 -15.09 -23.63 8.59
N PHE A 172 -14.52 -24.83 8.74
CA PHE A 172 -15.24 -25.99 9.29
C PHE A 172 -15.72 -25.71 10.73
N GLN A 173 -14.84 -25.20 11.60
CA GLN A 173 -15.20 -24.89 12.99
C GLN A 173 -16.21 -23.74 13.13
N GLU A 174 -16.14 -22.73 12.25
CA GLU A 174 -17.11 -21.63 12.23
C GLU A 174 -18.49 -22.07 11.71
N ALA A 175 -18.51 -23.09 10.84
CA ALA A 175 -19.74 -23.69 10.31
C ALA A 175 -20.38 -24.70 11.28
N ASP A 176 -19.60 -25.37 12.12
CA ASP A 176 -20.04 -26.33 13.15
C ASP A 176 -20.59 -25.57 14.37
N VAL A 177 -21.76 -24.96 14.20
CA VAL A 177 -22.36 -24.06 15.20
C VAL A 177 -22.71 -24.79 16.49
N ASP A 178 -23.09 -26.07 16.38
CA ASP A 178 -23.45 -26.91 17.52
C ASP A 178 -22.24 -27.65 18.14
N ASN A 179 -21.04 -27.48 17.57
CA ASN A 179 -19.77 -28.10 17.99
C ASN A 179 -19.86 -29.63 18.08
N ASN A 180 -20.65 -30.24 17.20
CA ASN A 180 -20.87 -31.68 17.20
C ASN A 180 -19.74 -32.44 16.47
N GLY A 181 -18.85 -31.72 15.77
CA GLY A 181 -17.72 -32.25 15.00
C GLY A 181 -18.06 -32.67 13.57
N CYS A 182 -19.26 -32.36 13.08
CA CYS A 182 -19.80 -32.69 11.76
C CYS A 182 -20.63 -31.51 11.24
N LEU A 183 -20.86 -31.44 9.93
CA LEU A 183 -21.69 -30.39 9.31
C LEU A 183 -22.93 -30.98 8.66
N ASN A 184 -24.10 -30.49 9.06
CA ASN A 184 -25.35 -30.79 8.35
C ASN A 184 -25.47 -29.94 7.07
N PHE A 185 -26.51 -30.21 6.28
CA PHE A 185 -26.73 -29.53 5.01
C PHE A 185 -26.97 -28.02 5.18
N GLU A 186 -27.68 -27.59 6.23
CA GLU A 186 -27.95 -26.17 6.46
C GLU A 186 -26.70 -25.39 6.85
N GLU A 187 -25.83 -25.99 7.67
CA GLU A 187 -24.52 -25.44 8.05
C GLU A 187 -23.62 -25.27 6.83
N CYS A 188 -23.57 -26.27 5.94
CA CYS A 188 -22.87 -26.16 4.66
C CYS A 188 -23.43 -25.01 3.80
N GLN A 189 -24.76 -24.82 3.76
CA GLN A 189 -25.37 -23.71 3.02
C GLN A 189 -25.05 -22.34 3.62
N LYS A 190 -25.01 -22.23 4.96
CA LYS A 190 -24.63 -20.99 5.66
C LYS A 190 -23.17 -20.64 5.39
N LEU A 191 -22.29 -21.64 5.44
CA LEU A 191 -20.88 -21.47 5.13
C LEU A 191 -20.67 -20.94 3.71
N LEU A 192 -21.33 -21.53 2.70
CA LEU A 192 -21.21 -21.04 1.31
C LEU A 192 -21.65 -19.58 1.15
N LYS A 193 -22.70 -19.16 1.88
CA LYS A 193 -23.14 -17.75 1.89
C LYS A 193 -22.10 -16.84 2.54
N GLN A 194 -21.48 -17.27 3.64
CA GLN A 194 -20.40 -16.52 4.31
C GLN A 194 -19.17 -16.39 3.40
N LEU A 195 -18.86 -17.44 2.64
CA LEU A 195 -17.79 -17.46 1.64
C LEU A 195 -18.14 -16.70 0.35
N ASN A 196 -19.30 -16.04 0.29
CA ASN A 196 -19.81 -15.32 -0.88
C ASN A 196 -19.94 -16.19 -2.15
N VAL A 197 -20.13 -17.50 -1.97
CA VAL A 197 -20.35 -18.47 -3.06
C VAL A 197 -21.84 -18.61 -3.32
N LYS A 198 -22.29 -18.11 -4.48
CA LYS A 198 -23.71 -18.17 -4.89
C LYS A 198 -23.96 -19.37 -5.80
N LEU A 199 -24.37 -20.49 -5.20
CA LEU A 199 -24.78 -21.69 -5.94
C LEU A 199 -26.26 -22.03 -5.71
N PRO A 200 -26.97 -22.55 -6.73
CA PRO A 200 -28.31 -23.07 -6.55
C PRO A 200 -28.38 -24.19 -5.50
N LYS A 201 -29.45 -24.23 -4.70
CA LYS A 201 -29.64 -25.22 -3.62
C LYS A 201 -29.49 -26.67 -4.09
N HIS A 202 -29.96 -26.99 -5.29
CA HIS A 202 -29.84 -28.35 -5.87
C HIS A 202 -28.39 -28.74 -6.18
N THR A 203 -27.56 -27.78 -6.63
CA THR A 203 -26.13 -28.02 -6.90
C THR A 203 -25.38 -28.28 -5.61
N VAL A 204 -25.64 -27.49 -4.57
CA VAL A 204 -25.06 -27.70 -3.23
C VAL A 204 -25.48 -29.05 -2.67
N ARG A 205 -26.75 -29.44 -2.87
CA ARG A 205 -27.26 -30.75 -2.43
C ARG A 205 -26.55 -31.91 -3.12
N ARG A 206 -26.36 -31.84 -4.43
CA ARG A 206 -25.61 -32.84 -5.18
C ARG A 206 -24.15 -32.95 -4.72
N LEU A 207 -23.51 -31.83 -4.41
CA LEU A 207 -22.14 -31.81 -3.88
C LEU A 207 -22.07 -32.44 -2.48
N PHE A 208 -23.04 -32.11 -1.62
CA PHE A 208 -23.15 -32.66 -0.26
C PHE A 208 -23.36 -34.17 -0.29
N ASP A 209 -24.37 -34.64 -1.03
CA ASP A 209 -24.68 -36.06 -1.14
C ASP A 209 -23.54 -36.85 -1.83
N GLY A 210 -22.81 -36.21 -2.74
CA GLY A 210 -21.63 -36.80 -3.40
C GLY A 210 -20.39 -36.91 -2.52
N ALA A 211 -20.29 -36.11 -1.46
CA ALA A 211 -19.21 -36.16 -0.49
C ALA A 211 -19.54 -37.02 0.75
N ASN A 212 -20.83 -37.21 1.03
CA ASN A 212 -21.34 -38.01 2.15
C ASN A 212 -21.29 -39.51 1.86
N THR A 213 -20.10 -40.09 1.99
CA THR A 213 -19.83 -41.50 1.71
C THR A 213 -20.14 -42.42 2.90
N ASN A 214 -19.89 -41.95 4.12
CA ASN A 214 -20.10 -42.66 5.38
C ASN A 214 -21.59 -42.67 5.79
N LYS A 215 -22.40 -41.77 5.22
CA LYS A 215 -23.85 -41.64 5.47
C LYS A 215 -24.19 -41.46 6.94
N ASN A 216 -23.30 -40.80 7.67
CA ASN A 216 -23.43 -40.58 9.10
C ASN A 216 -24.73 -39.81 9.40
N LEU A 217 -25.45 -40.30 10.41
CA LEU A 217 -26.67 -39.68 10.89
C LEU A 217 -26.43 -39.08 12.27
N ARG A 218 -26.71 -37.79 12.44
CA ARG A 218 -26.82 -37.16 13.76
C ARG A 218 -28.17 -36.50 13.89
N ASN A 219 -28.84 -36.77 15.02
CA ASN A 219 -30.19 -36.29 15.29
C ASN A 219 -31.21 -36.62 14.16
N GLY A 220 -30.99 -37.70 13.42
CA GLY A 220 -31.83 -38.11 12.29
C GLY A 220 -31.49 -37.43 10.95
N GLU A 221 -30.48 -36.56 10.91
CA GLU A 221 -30.04 -35.86 9.70
C GLU A 221 -28.70 -36.38 9.19
N GLN A 222 -28.53 -36.36 7.87
CA GLN A 222 -27.26 -36.69 7.22
C GLN A 222 -26.25 -35.57 7.45
N VAL A 223 -25.05 -35.93 7.90
CA VAL A 223 -23.96 -34.98 8.22
C VAL A 223 -22.68 -35.40 7.53
N LEU A 224 -21.82 -34.43 7.22
CA LEU A 224 -20.44 -34.65 6.76
C LEU A 224 -19.51 -34.58 7.95
N ASP A 225 -18.67 -35.59 8.14
CA ASP A 225 -17.53 -35.47 9.04
C ASP A 225 -16.43 -34.56 8.45
N ALA A 226 -15.32 -34.38 9.19
CA ALA A 226 -14.23 -33.50 8.75
C ALA A 226 -13.58 -33.93 7.42
N GLU A 227 -13.46 -35.24 7.14
CA GLU A 227 -12.85 -35.74 5.91
C GLU A 227 -13.82 -35.62 4.72
N GLU A 228 -15.09 -35.91 4.96
CA GLU A 228 -16.16 -35.73 3.98
C GLU A 228 -16.37 -34.25 3.64
N PHE A 229 -16.23 -33.35 4.62
CA PHE A 229 -16.27 -31.92 4.38
C PHE A 229 -15.12 -31.43 3.50
N VAL A 230 -13.90 -31.93 3.71
CA VAL A 230 -12.77 -31.63 2.82
C VAL A 230 -13.11 -32.07 1.40
N THR A 231 -13.69 -33.26 1.23
CA THR A 231 -14.14 -33.76 -0.07
C THR A 231 -15.23 -32.89 -0.70
N PHE A 232 -16.22 -32.47 0.08
CA PHE A 232 -17.25 -31.51 -0.34
C PHE A 232 -16.64 -30.19 -0.84
N TYR A 233 -15.71 -29.63 -0.08
CA TYR A 233 -15.03 -28.38 -0.43
C TYR A 233 -14.15 -28.53 -1.68
N MET A 234 -13.41 -29.64 -1.81
CA MET A 234 -12.60 -29.90 -3.01
C MET A 234 -13.47 -30.08 -4.26
N ASN A 235 -14.63 -30.72 -4.14
CA ASN A 235 -15.59 -30.85 -5.22
C ASN A 235 -16.23 -29.51 -5.60
N LEU A 236 -16.48 -28.64 -4.61
CA LEU A 236 -16.95 -27.28 -4.83
C LEU A 236 -15.92 -26.44 -5.61
N MET A 237 -14.63 -26.59 -5.28
CA MET A 237 -13.52 -25.91 -5.94
C MET A 237 -13.09 -26.56 -7.25
N SER A 238 -13.65 -27.73 -7.59
CA SER A 238 -13.31 -28.48 -8.79
C SER A 238 -13.75 -27.71 -10.04
N ARG A 239 -12.78 -27.40 -10.90
CA ARG A 239 -13.00 -26.68 -12.16
C ARG A 239 -12.96 -27.65 -13.33
N SER A 240 -14.07 -27.74 -14.07
CA SER A 240 -14.24 -28.71 -15.17
C SER A 240 -13.19 -28.56 -16.28
N GLU A 241 -12.78 -27.33 -16.57
CA GLU A 241 -11.76 -26.97 -17.54
C GLU A 241 -10.35 -27.40 -17.08
N ILE A 242 -10.06 -27.30 -15.78
CA ILE A 242 -8.78 -27.79 -15.21
C ILE A 242 -8.77 -29.31 -15.23
N LYS A 243 -9.91 -29.96 -14.92
CA LYS A 243 -10.04 -31.42 -15.02
C LYS A 243 -9.87 -31.92 -16.46
N GLN A 244 -10.45 -31.23 -17.44
CA GLN A 244 -10.25 -31.56 -18.87
C GLN A 244 -8.78 -31.41 -19.27
N LEU A 245 -8.13 -30.33 -18.84
CA LEU A 245 -6.71 -30.10 -19.09
C LEU A 245 -5.83 -31.15 -18.43
N PHE A 246 -6.10 -31.50 -17.17
CA PHE A 246 -5.41 -32.58 -16.46
C PHE A 246 -5.56 -33.91 -17.23
N ASN A 247 -6.79 -34.28 -17.60
CA ASN A 247 -7.09 -35.51 -18.34
C ASN A 247 -6.47 -35.54 -19.75
N LYS A 248 -6.19 -34.38 -20.36
CA LYS A 248 -5.50 -34.30 -21.66
C LYS A 248 -4.05 -34.82 -21.56
N TYR A 249 -3.41 -34.66 -20.40
CA TYR A 249 -2.01 -35.01 -20.19
C TYR A 249 -1.81 -36.26 -19.31
N ALA A 250 -2.73 -36.53 -18.37
CA ALA A 250 -2.71 -37.72 -17.52
C ALA A 250 -3.23 -38.96 -18.28
N LYS A 251 -2.35 -39.92 -18.59
CA LYS A 251 -2.72 -41.08 -19.42
C LYS A 251 -3.75 -42.02 -18.78
N ASP A 252 -3.77 -42.14 -17.46
CA ASP A 252 -4.71 -43.00 -16.72
C ASP A 252 -5.95 -42.24 -16.21
N GLY A 253 -6.01 -40.92 -16.46
CA GLY A 253 -7.10 -40.03 -16.03
C GLY A 253 -7.24 -39.85 -14.52
N LYS A 254 -6.31 -40.36 -13.72
CA LYS A 254 -6.32 -40.28 -12.25
C LYS A 254 -5.05 -39.64 -11.70
N GLU A 255 -3.91 -39.96 -12.28
CA GLU A 255 -2.58 -39.58 -11.81
C GLU A 255 -1.72 -39.14 -12.99
N MET A 256 -0.90 -38.11 -12.79
CA MET A 256 -0.02 -37.55 -13.81
C MET A 256 1.43 -37.71 -13.35
N LYS A 257 2.25 -38.35 -14.18
CA LYS A 257 3.68 -38.54 -13.91
C LYS A 257 4.46 -37.26 -14.19
N ALA A 258 5.66 -37.13 -13.61
CA ALA A 258 6.53 -35.98 -13.85
C ALA A 258 6.82 -35.71 -15.33
N GLN A 259 6.96 -36.76 -16.15
CA GLN A 259 7.13 -36.64 -17.60
C GLN A 259 5.88 -36.01 -18.28
N GLU A 260 4.69 -36.37 -17.83
CA GLU A 260 3.43 -35.87 -18.38
C GLU A 260 3.19 -34.42 -17.96
N LEU A 261 3.50 -34.09 -16.70
CA LEU A 261 3.53 -32.71 -16.21
C LEU A 261 4.54 -31.85 -16.99
N CYS A 262 5.71 -32.41 -17.30
CA CYS A 262 6.74 -31.74 -18.10
C CYS A 262 6.23 -31.43 -19.51
N ASN A 263 5.52 -32.37 -20.14
CA ASN A 263 4.91 -32.16 -21.45
C ASN A 263 3.84 -31.05 -21.40
N PHE A 264 3.01 -31.03 -20.35
CA PHE A 264 2.06 -29.94 -20.11
C PHE A 264 2.77 -28.59 -20.03
N ILE A 265 3.79 -28.44 -19.18
CA ILE A 265 4.49 -27.17 -18.96
C ILE A 265 5.19 -26.70 -20.25
N ARG A 266 5.87 -27.60 -20.96
CA ARG A 266 6.55 -27.26 -22.21
C ARG A 266 5.58 -26.80 -23.30
N THR A 267 4.39 -27.40 -23.35
CA THR A 267 3.41 -27.14 -24.41
C THR A 267 2.49 -25.97 -24.07
N GLU A 268 1.77 -26.04 -22.95
CA GLU A 268 0.71 -25.09 -22.60
C GLU A 268 1.24 -23.84 -21.89
N GLN A 269 2.36 -23.96 -21.14
CA GLN A 269 3.01 -22.82 -20.48
C GLN A 269 4.16 -22.25 -21.32
N ASN A 270 4.37 -22.77 -22.54
CA ASN A 270 5.41 -22.36 -23.48
C ASN A 270 6.82 -22.27 -22.85
N TYR A 271 7.16 -23.26 -22.01
CA TYR A 271 8.45 -23.29 -21.32
C TYR A 271 9.29 -24.50 -21.78
N PRO A 272 9.94 -24.45 -22.95
CA PRO A 272 10.49 -25.62 -23.64
C PRO A 272 11.64 -26.31 -22.88
N ASN A 273 12.39 -25.56 -22.08
CA ASN A 273 13.57 -26.05 -21.36
C ASN A 273 13.25 -26.58 -19.94
N PHE A 274 11.97 -26.67 -19.57
CA PHE A 274 11.58 -27.17 -18.25
C PHE A 274 12.03 -28.61 -18.05
N SER A 275 12.68 -28.93 -16.93
CA SER A 275 13.26 -30.26 -16.68
C SER A 275 12.27 -31.23 -16.01
N ILE A 276 12.54 -32.53 -16.08
CA ILE A 276 11.72 -33.55 -15.39
C ILE A 276 12.00 -33.50 -13.88
N GLU A 277 13.24 -33.20 -13.49
CA GLU A 277 13.67 -32.99 -12.11
C GLU A 277 12.88 -31.86 -11.46
N GLU A 278 12.70 -30.73 -12.15
CA GLU A 278 11.85 -29.65 -11.64
C GLU A 278 10.37 -30.06 -11.52
N CYS A 279 9.87 -30.90 -12.42
CA CYS A 279 8.53 -31.47 -12.28
C CYS A 279 8.43 -32.36 -11.04
N ASN A 280 9.43 -33.19 -10.75
CA ASN A 280 9.45 -34.00 -9.53
C ASN A 280 9.42 -33.10 -8.29
N THR A 281 10.23 -32.05 -8.25
CA THR A 281 10.19 -31.08 -7.15
C THR A 281 8.83 -30.41 -7.02
N LEU A 282 8.16 -30.08 -8.14
CA LEU A 282 6.80 -29.54 -8.09
C LEU A 282 5.82 -30.56 -7.51
N ILE A 283 5.85 -31.80 -7.97
CA ILE A 283 4.96 -32.86 -7.48
C ILE A 283 5.19 -33.06 -5.98
N GLU A 284 6.44 -33.21 -5.54
CA GLU A 284 6.79 -33.32 -4.12
C GLU A 284 6.35 -32.10 -3.29
N THR A 285 6.34 -30.91 -3.89
CA THR A 285 5.96 -29.65 -3.23
C THR A 285 4.45 -29.45 -3.15
N PHE A 286 3.66 -30.05 -4.05
CA PHE A 286 2.22 -29.80 -4.16
C PHE A 286 1.36 -31.06 -3.97
N GLU A 287 1.95 -32.24 -3.79
CA GLU A 287 1.28 -33.50 -3.43
C GLU A 287 1.79 -34.00 -2.08
N HIS A 288 1.20 -33.50 -1.02
CA HIS A 288 1.65 -33.78 0.35
C HIS A 288 0.87 -34.90 1.06
N TYR A 289 0.04 -35.69 0.35
CA TYR A 289 -0.84 -36.69 1.00
C TYR A 289 -0.34 -38.15 1.02
N ASN A 290 0.84 -38.50 0.51
CA ASN A 290 1.51 -39.77 0.83
C ASN A 290 2.91 -39.79 0.23
N ALA A 291 3.93 -39.71 1.09
CA ALA A 291 5.33 -39.90 0.71
C ALA A 291 5.65 -41.39 0.52
N GLU A 292 4.97 -42.06 -0.41
CA GLU A 292 5.46 -43.33 -0.95
C GLU A 292 6.22 -43.07 -2.26
N LYS A 293 7.16 -43.98 -2.54
CA LYS A 293 8.31 -43.84 -3.46
C LYS A 293 8.00 -43.52 -4.93
N ASP A 294 6.74 -43.40 -5.31
CA ASP A 294 6.31 -43.05 -6.65
C ASP A 294 5.50 -41.74 -6.62
N SER A 295 6.18 -40.61 -6.80
CA SER A 295 5.56 -39.28 -6.76
C SER A 295 4.69 -39.06 -8.01
N PHE A 296 3.37 -39.08 -7.84
CA PHE A 296 2.40 -38.78 -8.89
C PHE A 296 1.58 -37.53 -8.55
N GLN A 297 1.27 -36.75 -9.58
CA GLN A 297 0.43 -35.55 -9.49
C GLN A 297 -1.05 -35.90 -9.61
N ARG A 298 -1.86 -35.50 -8.63
CA ARG A 298 -3.32 -35.59 -8.68
C ARG A 298 -3.91 -34.24 -9.08
N LEU A 299 -5.21 -34.25 -9.39
CA LEU A 299 -5.92 -33.06 -9.86
C LEU A 299 -5.83 -31.86 -8.88
N ILE A 300 -5.82 -32.13 -7.57
CA ILE A 300 -5.75 -31.09 -6.54
C ILE A 300 -4.37 -30.43 -6.56
N GLY A 301 -3.27 -31.18 -6.46
CA GLY A 301 -1.95 -30.58 -6.51
C GLY A 301 -1.64 -29.95 -7.88
N PHE A 302 -2.21 -30.48 -8.98
CA PHE A 302 -2.10 -29.84 -10.30
C PHE A 302 -2.77 -28.47 -10.30
N THR A 303 -3.95 -28.37 -9.68
CA THR A 303 -4.65 -27.10 -9.48
C THR A 303 -3.82 -26.15 -8.62
N SER A 304 -3.17 -26.65 -7.55
CA SER A 304 -2.26 -25.87 -6.72
C SER A 304 -1.05 -25.35 -7.50
N ILE A 305 -0.46 -26.17 -8.37
CA ILE A 305 0.65 -25.77 -9.26
C ILE A 305 0.24 -24.60 -10.15
N LEU A 306 -0.91 -24.69 -10.82
CA LEU A 306 -1.42 -23.62 -11.69
C LEU A 306 -1.67 -22.31 -10.94
N MET A 307 -1.98 -22.39 -9.65
CA MET A 307 -2.21 -21.23 -8.78
C MET A 307 -0.95 -20.77 -8.03
N SER A 308 0.17 -21.44 -8.25
CA SER A 308 1.43 -21.15 -7.55
C SER A 308 2.17 -19.98 -8.19
N LYS A 309 3.04 -19.34 -7.40
CA LYS A 309 3.87 -18.24 -7.88
C LYS A 309 4.76 -18.58 -9.07
N LYS A 310 5.10 -19.87 -9.26
CA LYS A 310 5.97 -20.31 -10.38
C LYS A 310 5.27 -20.15 -11.73
N PHE A 311 3.93 -20.14 -11.74
CA PHE A 311 3.10 -19.98 -12.93
C PHE A 311 2.26 -18.69 -12.86
N GLU A 312 2.76 -17.66 -12.15
CA GLU A 312 2.15 -16.33 -12.20
C GLU A 312 2.13 -15.81 -13.63
N ILE A 313 1.05 -15.10 -13.98
CA ILE A 313 0.95 -14.41 -15.27
C ILE A 313 2.00 -13.29 -15.42
N PHE A 314 2.49 -12.76 -14.30
CA PHE A 314 3.52 -11.73 -14.28
C PHE A 314 4.92 -12.35 -14.37
N ASN A 315 5.79 -11.74 -15.18
CA ASN A 315 7.20 -12.10 -15.19
C ASN A 315 7.83 -11.69 -13.85
N MET A 316 8.15 -12.68 -13.02
CA MET A 316 8.73 -12.45 -11.70
C MET A 316 10.12 -11.78 -11.74
N ALA A 317 10.84 -11.83 -12.87
CA ALA A 317 12.07 -11.04 -13.03
C ALA A 317 11.83 -9.53 -12.97
N HIS A 318 10.59 -9.09 -13.25
CA HIS A 318 10.18 -7.68 -13.17
C HIS A 318 9.62 -7.29 -11.79
N SER A 319 9.69 -8.17 -10.79
CA SER A 319 9.28 -7.88 -9.41
C SER A 319 10.26 -6.97 -8.66
N VAL A 320 11.45 -6.76 -9.23
CA VAL A 320 12.48 -5.82 -8.78
C VAL A 320 12.76 -4.80 -9.88
N VAL A 321 13.54 -3.76 -9.58
CA VAL A 321 13.95 -2.77 -10.59
C VAL A 321 14.83 -3.47 -11.63
N TYR A 322 14.27 -3.70 -12.82
CA TYR A 322 14.91 -4.40 -13.95
C TYR A 322 15.22 -3.46 -15.12
N GLN A 323 14.67 -2.24 -15.09
CA GLN A 323 14.87 -1.23 -16.11
C GLN A 323 16.27 -0.62 -15.95
N ASP A 324 16.88 -0.23 -17.05
CA ASP A 324 18.09 0.60 -16.98
C ASP A 324 17.71 1.95 -16.39
N MET A 325 18.24 2.28 -15.21
CA MET A 325 17.97 3.52 -14.47
C MET A 325 19.03 4.60 -14.71
N THR A 326 19.90 4.41 -15.71
CA THR A 326 21.00 5.33 -16.06
C THR A 326 20.70 6.28 -17.21
N HIS A 327 19.53 6.18 -17.85
CA HIS A 327 19.09 7.16 -18.84
C HIS A 327 18.67 8.49 -18.16
N PRO A 328 18.58 9.60 -18.92
CA PRO A 328 18.05 10.86 -18.41
C PRO A 328 16.69 10.74 -17.74
N LEU A 329 16.44 11.51 -16.67
CA LEU A 329 15.15 11.51 -15.95
C LEU A 329 13.94 11.76 -16.87
N SER A 330 14.10 12.54 -17.95
CA SER A 330 13.06 12.78 -18.96
C SER A 330 12.62 11.53 -19.73
N HIS A 331 13.35 10.42 -19.66
CA HIS A 331 13.05 9.20 -20.41
C HIS A 331 12.15 8.21 -19.64
N TYR A 332 11.70 8.55 -18.43
CA TYR A 332 10.93 7.66 -17.55
C TYR A 332 9.55 8.23 -17.26
N PHE A 333 8.54 7.36 -17.26
CA PHE A 333 7.26 7.69 -16.64
C PHE A 333 7.43 7.78 -15.12
N ILE A 334 7.10 8.94 -14.56
CA ILE A 334 7.25 9.21 -13.13
C ILE A 334 5.88 9.07 -12.46
N ALA A 335 5.79 8.15 -11.49
CA ALA A 335 4.55 7.92 -10.75
C ALA A 335 4.10 9.19 -10.01
N HIS A 336 2.89 9.65 -10.30
CA HIS A 336 2.19 10.75 -9.63
C HIS A 336 0.94 10.18 -8.94
N PRO A 337 0.40 10.77 -7.85
CA PRO A 337 -0.71 10.20 -7.11
C PRO A 337 -1.90 10.13 -8.05
N ARG A 338 -2.43 8.92 -8.28
CA ARG A 338 -3.78 8.78 -8.81
C ARG A 338 -4.71 9.32 -7.75
N THR A 339 -5.56 10.27 -8.09
CA THR A 339 -6.57 10.86 -7.20
C THR A 339 -7.51 9.76 -6.69
N ILE A 340 -7.15 9.11 -5.59
CA ILE A 340 -8.09 8.28 -4.81
C ILE A 340 -8.59 9.17 -3.68
N ARG A 341 -9.41 10.17 -4.01
CA ARG A 341 -10.39 10.81 -3.12
C ARG A 341 -11.09 11.99 -3.79
N ASN A 342 -12.42 12.07 -3.65
CA ASN A 342 -13.21 13.26 -3.94
C ASN A 342 -12.61 14.47 -3.21
N GLN A 343 -12.03 15.43 -3.94
CA GLN A 343 -11.40 16.63 -3.36
C GLN A 343 -12.41 17.75 -3.08
N LEU A 344 -13.68 17.59 -3.46
CA LEU A 344 -14.76 18.53 -3.12
C LEU A 344 -15.10 18.55 -1.61
N SER A 345 -14.79 17.47 -0.86
CA SER A 345 -15.08 17.34 0.58
C SER A 345 -14.06 16.52 1.37
N GLY A 346 -12.91 16.19 0.78
CA GLY A 346 -11.87 15.37 1.43
C GLY A 346 -11.07 16.13 2.49
N GLU A 347 -10.79 15.50 3.63
CA GLU A 347 -9.83 16.05 4.60
C GLU A 347 -8.42 16.10 3.98
N SER A 348 -7.78 17.28 3.90
CA SER A 348 -6.32 17.36 3.67
C SER A 348 -5.64 16.72 4.87
N SER A 349 -4.90 15.63 4.64
CA SER A 349 -4.25 14.86 5.71
C SER A 349 -2.81 14.55 5.37
N VAL A 350 -1.97 14.52 6.40
CA VAL A 350 -0.58 14.04 6.34
C VAL A 350 -0.56 12.57 5.86
N GLU A 351 -1.51 11.75 6.32
CA GLU A 351 -1.61 10.34 5.90
C GLU A 351 -1.82 10.19 4.39
N GLY A 352 -2.47 11.15 3.70
CA GLY A 352 -2.59 11.13 2.24
C GLY A 352 -1.22 11.14 1.53
N TYR A 353 -0.30 11.96 2.01
CA TYR A 353 1.09 11.99 1.52
C TYR A 353 1.85 10.70 1.84
N ILE A 354 1.69 10.19 3.08
CA ILE A 354 2.30 8.91 3.50
C ILE A 354 1.84 7.77 2.59
N ASP A 355 0.54 7.67 2.34
CA ASP A 355 -0.05 6.62 1.52
C ASP A 355 0.38 6.72 0.06
N ALA A 356 0.48 7.94 -0.49
CA ALA A 356 1.00 8.14 -1.84
C ALA A 356 2.46 7.64 -1.96
N LEU A 357 3.32 8.03 -1.02
CA LEU A 357 4.74 7.65 -1.03
C LEU A 357 4.94 6.14 -0.80
N LYS A 358 4.18 5.52 0.13
CA LYS A 358 4.20 4.06 0.36
C LYS A 358 3.76 3.26 -0.87
N ARG A 359 2.89 3.81 -1.72
CA ARG A 359 2.48 3.21 -3.01
C ARG A 359 3.51 3.42 -4.13
N GLY A 360 4.64 4.05 -3.85
CA GLY A 360 5.71 4.31 -4.81
C GLY A 360 5.55 5.60 -5.62
N CYS A 361 4.63 6.50 -5.24
CA CYS A 361 4.53 7.82 -5.87
C CYS A 361 5.86 8.57 -5.76
N ARG A 362 6.32 9.19 -6.85
CA ARG A 362 7.60 9.91 -6.98
C ARG A 362 7.42 11.41 -7.27
N CYS A 363 6.20 11.92 -7.43
CA CYS A 363 5.93 13.35 -7.51
C CYS A 363 4.71 13.70 -6.67
N VAL A 364 4.80 14.62 -5.72
CA VAL A 364 3.65 15.02 -4.87
C VAL A 364 3.42 16.52 -4.96
N GLU A 365 2.15 16.93 -4.90
CA GLU A 365 1.73 18.33 -5.00
C GLU A 365 1.45 18.93 -3.62
N LEU A 366 1.88 20.18 -3.41
CA LEU A 366 1.72 20.92 -2.18
C LEU A 366 1.19 22.32 -2.50
N ASP A 367 -0.11 22.53 -2.29
CA ASP A 367 -0.78 23.82 -2.43
C ASP A 367 -0.46 24.69 -1.21
N CYS A 368 0.55 25.54 -1.35
CA CYS A 368 1.10 26.33 -0.26
C CYS A 368 0.40 27.68 -0.15
N TRP A 369 -0.16 27.97 1.02
CA TRP A 369 -0.84 29.21 1.33
C TRP A 369 -0.27 29.86 2.59
N ASP A 370 -0.47 31.16 2.72
CA ASP A 370 -0.12 31.88 3.95
C ASP A 370 -0.89 31.31 5.15
N GLY A 371 -0.15 30.93 6.19
CA GLY A 371 -0.72 30.46 7.43
C GLY A 371 -0.53 31.44 8.60
N PRO A 372 -1.13 31.14 9.75
CA PRO A 372 -1.05 31.97 10.95
C PRO A 372 0.39 32.02 11.47
N ASP A 373 0.73 33.09 12.16
CA ASP A 373 2.05 33.30 12.80
C ASP A 373 3.25 33.26 11.82
N GLY A 374 2.99 33.41 10.52
CA GLY A 374 4.02 33.36 9.48
C GLY A 374 4.47 31.95 9.09
N ASP A 375 3.71 30.92 9.50
CA ASP A 375 3.99 29.52 9.18
C ASP A 375 3.08 29.01 8.05
N PRO A 376 3.62 28.63 6.89
CA PRO A 376 2.83 28.21 5.73
C PRO A 376 1.95 26.98 6.00
N ILE A 377 0.78 26.97 5.37
CA ILE A 377 -0.19 25.87 5.44
C ILE A 377 -0.45 25.28 4.04
N ILE A 378 -0.97 24.06 4.03
CA ILE A 378 -1.43 23.35 2.84
C ILE A 378 -2.92 23.11 2.94
N TYR A 379 -3.66 23.49 1.89
CA TYR A 379 -5.05 23.14 1.64
C TYR A 379 -5.42 23.49 0.19
N HIS A 380 -6.47 22.85 -0.34
CA HIS A 380 -7.00 23.23 -1.65
C HIS A 380 -7.81 24.53 -1.52
N GLY A 381 -7.36 25.59 -2.21
CA GLY A 381 -8.04 26.88 -2.22
C GLY A 381 -9.53 26.75 -2.59
N TYR A 382 -10.40 27.54 -1.94
CA TYR A 382 -11.84 27.62 -2.25
C TYR A 382 -12.66 26.33 -2.05
N THR A 383 -12.15 25.37 -1.26
CA THR A 383 -12.86 24.14 -0.86
C THR A 383 -13.01 24.05 0.67
N LEU A 384 -13.92 23.21 1.18
CA LEU A 384 -14.13 22.96 2.63
C LEU A 384 -13.07 22.03 3.26
N THR A 385 -11.88 21.95 2.66
CA THR A 385 -10.82 21.03 3.08
C THR A 385 -10.14 21.49 4.38
N SER A 386 -9.69 20.55 5.22
CA SER A 386 -8.92 20.87 6.43
C SER A 386 -7.57 21.48 6.08
N LYS A 387 -7.05 22.36 6.95
CA LYS A 387 -5.73 22.98 6.80
C LYS A 387 -4.69 22.19 7.57
N ILE A 388 -3.57 21.84 6.93
CA ILE A 388 -2.41 21.21 7.58
C ILE A 388 -1.19 22.11 7.44
N LEU A 389 -0.24 22.01 8.38
CA LEU A 389 0.98 22.83 8.32
C LEU A 389 1.96 22.24 7.30
N PHE A 390 2.63 23.11 6.54
CA PHE A 390 3.61 22.68 5.55
C PHE A 390 4.77 21.90 6.20
N ARG A 391 5.29 22.40 7.33
CA ARG A 391 6.35 21.74 8.09
C ARG A 391 5.97 20.32 8.56
N ASP A 392 4.70 20.13 8.96
CA ASP A 392 4.22 18.84 9.45
C ASP A 392 4.20 17.82 8.30
N VAL A 393 3.80 18.23 7.09
CA VAL A 393 3.88 17.37 5.89
C VAL A 393 5.33 16.97 5.61
N LEU A 394 6.28 17.91 5.71
CA LEU A 394 7.71 17.58 5.52
C LEU A 394 8.24 16.61 6.59
N MET A 395 7.94 16.86 7.87
CA MET A 395 8.46 16.08 9.00
C MET A 395 7.82 14.69 9.12
N ASP A 396 6.50 14.62 8.98
CA ASP A 396 5.73 13.41 9.29
C ASP A 396 5.51 12.52 8.06
N ALA A 397 5.52 13.10 6.85
CA ALA A 397 5.27 12.37 5.60
C ALA A 397 6.47 12.32 4.65
N ILE A 398 6.96 13.48 4.18
CA ILE A 398 7.97 13.50 3.11
C ILE A 398 9.30 12.91 3.60
N LYS A 399 9.89 13.45 4.67
CA LYS A 399 11.21 13.01 5.15
C LYS A 399 11.25 11.52 5.51
N PRO A 400 10.26 10.94 6.23
CA PRO A 400 10.33 9.53 6.63
C PRO A 400 9.96 8.56 5.51
N TYR A 401 9.11 8.97 4.56
CA TYR A 401 8.53 8.05 3.57
C TYR A 401 8.96 8.30 2.13
N ALA A 402 9.63 9.41 1.80
CA ALA A 402 10.09 9.72 0.44
C ALA A 402 10.82 8.53 -0.18
N PHE A 403 11.68 7.86 0.60
CA PHE A 403 12.49 6.74 0.12
C PHE A 403 12.16 5.40 0.76
N TYR A 404 10.95 5.24 1.33
CA TYR A 404 10.53 4.02 2.01
C TYR A 404 10.34 2.83 1.05
N THR A 405 9.62 3.05 -0.06
CA THR A 405 9.33 1.99 -1.06
C THR A 405 10.32 2.00 -2.23
N SER A 406 10.96 3.13 -2.51
CA SER A 406 11.85 3.30 -3.66
C SER A 406 12.96 4.30 -3.32
N GLU A 407 14.19 4.04 -3.77
CA GLU A 407 15.35 4.92 -3.52
C GLU A 407 15.46 6.06 -4.53
N TYR A 408 14.71 5.98 -5.62
CA TYR A 408 14.72 6.95 -6.71
C TYR A 408 14.09 8.30 -6.32
N PRO A 409 14.46 9.40 -7.00
CA PRO A 409 14.17 10.76 -6.57
C PRO A 409 12.66 11.04 -6.42
N VAL A 410 12.36 11.99 -5.53
CA VAL A 410 11.00 12.51 -5.31
C VAL A 410 10.93 13.98 -5.72
N ILE A 411 9.91 14.36 -6.50
CA ILE A 411 9.64 15.74 -6.91
C ILE A 411 8.54 16.33 -6.02
N LEU A 412 8.78 17.49 -5.42
CA LEU A 412 7.78 18.29 -4.72
C LEU A 412 7.29 19.39 -5.67
N SER A 413 6.08 19.27 -6.18
CA SER A 413 5.41 20.28 -7.00
C SER A 413 4.74 21.31 -6.09
N LEU A 414 5.28 22.52 -6.01
CA LEU A 414 4.74 23.56 -5.14
C LEU A 414 3.81 24.48 -5.93
N GLU A 415 2.51 24.44 -5.63
CA GLU A 415 1.57 25.48 -6.06
C GLU A 415 1.60 26.62 -5.04
N ASN A 416 2.25 27.73 -5.39
CA ASN A 416 2.64 28.74 -4.42
C ASN A 416 1.67 29.95 -4.42
N HIS A 417 0.99 30.14 -3.29
CA HIS A 417 0.11 31.29 -3.00
C HIS A 417 0.58 32.09 -1.77
N CYS A 418 1.79 31.81 -1.26
CA CYS A 418 2.33 32.50 -0.11
C CYS A 418 2.83 33.91 -0.45
N SER A 419 2.74 34.81 0.53
CA SER A 419 3.47 36.09 0.51
C SER A 419 4.98 35.85 0.48
N GLU A 420 5.74 36.80 -0.06
CA GLU A 420 7.20 36.71 -0.17
C GLU A 420 7.87 36.32 1.16
N LYS A 421 7.42 36.90 2.28
CA LYS A 421 7.92 36.56 3.62
C LYS A 421 7.68 35.09 3.99
N GLN A 422 6.51 34.55 3.68
CA GLN A 422 6.20 33.14 3.95
C GLN A 422 6.81 32.18 2.93
N GLN A 423 7.12 32.65 1.72
CA GLN A 423 7.94 31.89 0.76
C GLN A 423 9.38 31.70 1.26
N GLU A 424 9.95 32.70 1.96
CA GLU A 424 11.22 32.53 2.67
C GLU A 424 11.09 31.50 3.81
N THR A 425 9.96 31.48 4.53
CA THR A 425 9.67 30.44 5.53
C THR A 425 9.54 29.05 4.88
N LEU A 426 8.88 28.92 3.72
CA LEU A 426 8.80 27.67 2.95
C LEU A 426 10.21 27.15 2.60
N ALA A 427 11.05 28.03 2.05
CA ALA A 427 12.42 27.71 1.68
C ALA A 427 13.25 27.28 2.89
N LYS A 428 13.09 27.97 4.03
CA LYS A 428 13.72 27.59 5.29
C LYS A 428 13.27 26.21 5.77
N HIS A 429 11.97 25.93 5.78
CA HIS A 429 11.44 24.61 6.17
C HIS A 429 11.97 23.48 5.28
N LEU A 430 12.01 23.69 3.95
CA LEU A 430 12.59 22.73 3.02
C LEU A 430 14.07 22.44 3.36
N LYS A 431 14.89 23.47 3.57
CA LYS A 431 16.32 23.33 3.92
C LYS A 431 16.51 22.65 5.28
N ASP A 432 15.89 23.19 6.33
CA ASP A 432 16.11 22.76 7.71
C ASP A 432 15.58 21.33 7.95
N ILE A 433 14.45 20.97 7.36
CA ILE A 433 13.81 19.67 7.60
C ILE A 433 14.40 18.60 6.69
N LEU A 434 14.54 18.85 5.39
CA LEU A 434 14.98 17.82 4.44
C LEU A 434 16.52 17.66 4.42
N GLY A 435 17.28 18.70 4.75
CA GLY A 435 18.74 18.66 4.83
C GLY A 435 19.37 18.08 3.56
N ASP A 436 20.25 17.10 3.73
CA ASP A 436 21.00 16.45 2.63
C ASP A 436 20.14 15.71 1.59
N LEU A 437 18.88 15.42 1.93
CA LEU A 437 17.93 14.85 0.98
C LEU A 437 17.52 15.87 -0.06
N LEU A 438 17.54 17.17 0.25
CA LEU A 438 17.17 18.22 -0.70
C LEU A 438 18.30 18.42 -1.73
N TYR A 439 17.95 18.37 -3.01
CA TYR A 439 18.90 18.69 -4.07
C TYR A 439 19.13 20.21 -4.12
N THR A 440 20.38 20.62 -3.99
CA THR A 440 20.78 22.05 -3.93
C THR A 440 21.92 22.40 -4.89
N GLU A 441 22.40 21.44 -5.69
CA GLU A 441 23.53 21.63 -6.59
C GLU A 441 23.19 22.58 -7.75
N CYS A 442 24.15 23.40 -8.16
CA CYS A 442 24.00 24.29 -9.30
C CYS A 442 23.76 23.47 -10.58
N VAL A 443 22.90 24.02 -11.45
CA VAL A 443 22.59 23.40 -12.73
C VAL A 443 23.68 23.75 -13.74
N ASP A 444 24.23 22.75 -14.41
CA ASP A 444 25.17 22.96 -15.52
C ASP A 444 24.40 23.18 -16.83
N GLU A 445 24.30 24.44 -17.26
CA GLU A 445 23.54 24.80 -18.46
C GLU A 445 24.11 24.23 -19.77
N HIS A 446 25.33 23.68 -19.76
CA HIS A 446 25.95 23.08 -20.94
C HIS A 446 25.54 21.62 -21.13
N MET A 447 24.90 21.00 -20.13
CA MET A 447 24.44 19.62 -20.26
C MET A 447 23.23 19.52 -21.21
N PRO A 448 23.17 18.46 -22.03
CA PRO A 448 22.07 18.28 -22.99
C PRO A 448 20.81 17.66 -22.36
N PHE A 449 20.94 16.97 -21.21
CA PHE A 449 19.88 16.17 -20.60
C PHE A 449 19.88 16.25 -19.08
N LEU A 450 18.74 15.91 -18.48
CA LEU A 450 18.63 15.73 -17.04
C LEU A 450 19.53 14.57 -16.55
N PRO A 451 20.06 14.66 -15.31
CA PRO A 451 20.73 13.53 -14.67
C PRO A 451 19.81 12.31 -14.59
N SER A 452 20.41 11.12 -14.49
CA SER A 452 19.64 9.88 -14.40
C SER A 452 19.01 9.69 -13.02
N PRO A 453 17.92 8.90 -12.92
CA PRO A 453 17.37 8.50 -11.62
C PRO A 453 18.42 7.87 -10.71
N GLU A 454 19.38 7.12 -11.26
CA GLU A 454 20.46 6.47 -10.51
C GLU A 454 21.36 7.49 -9.79
N VAL A 455 21.75 8.56 -10.49
CA VAL A 455 22.56 9.66 -9.90
C VAL A 455 21.76 10.43 -8.84
N LEU A 456 20.44 10.53 -9.03
CA LEU A 456 19.54 11.28 -8.15
C LEU A 456 18.95 10.45 -7.00
N LYS A 457 19.50 9.26 -6.72
CA LYS A 457 19.04 8.44 -5.60
C LYS A 457 19.08 9.21 -4.28
N LYS A 458 18.02 9.04 -3.49
CA LYS A 458 17.80 9.71 -2.20
C LYS A 458 17.74 11.23 -2.27
N LYS A 459 17.48 11.81 -3.45
CA LYS A 459 17.31 13.26 -3.63
C LYS A 459 15.85 13.66 -3.80
N ILE A 460 15.52 14.81 -3.22
CA ILE A 460 14.23 15.48 -3.30
C ILE A 460 14.43 16.74 -4.14
N LEU A 461 13.66 16.86 -5.22
CA LEU A 461 13.70 17.97 -6.17
C LEU A 461 12.51 18.89 -5.90
N VAL A 462 12.70 20.20 -6.05
CA VAL A 462 11.62 21.18 -5.94
C VAL A 462 11.23 21.69 -7.31
N LYS A 463 9.96 21.50 -7.67
CA LYS A 463 9.34 22.15 -8.83
C LYS A 463 8.62 23.40 -8.36
N ALA A 464 9.12 24.56 -8.79
CA ALA A 464 8.49 25.85 -8.62
C ALA A 464 8.96 26.84 -9.70
N LYS A 465 8.41 28.05 -9.69
CA LYS A 465 8.87 29.16 -10.54
C LYS A 465 10.19 29.73 -9.99
N LYS A 466 11.04 30.27 -10.87
CA LYS A 466 12.34 30.88 -10.54
C LYS A 466 12.34 32.37 -10.87
N VAL A 467 13.03 33.19 -10.08
CA VAL A 467 13.21 34.62 -10.33
C VAL A 467 14.08 34.82 -11.59
N SER A 468 13.66 35.69 -12.51
CA SER A 468 14.48 36.00 -13.69
C SER A 468 15.60 37.00 -13.34
N PRO A 469 16.77 36.95 -14.02
CA PRO A 469 17.91 37.84 -13.74
C PRO A 469 17.61 39.35 -13.85
N ALA A 470 16.51 39.73 -14.50
CA ALA A 470 16.10 41.13 -14.68
C ALA A 470 15.24 41.70 -13.53
N GLY A 471 15.11 40.98 -12.41
CA GLY A 471 14.31 41.43 -11.25
C GLY A 471 12.80 41.50 -11.50
N LYS A 472 12.34 41.01 -12.65
CA LYS A 472 10.92 40.84 -13.00
C LYS A 472 10.63 39.35 -13.06
N ALA A 473 9.61 38.87 -12.36
CA ALA A 473 9.06 37.55 -12.68
C ALA A 473 8.76 37.53 -14.19
N SER A 474 9.18 36.48 -14.90
CA SER A 474 8.86 36.32 -16.32
C SER A 474 7.35 36.37 -16.49
N ASP A 475 6.85 37.39 -17.19
CA ASP A 475 5.48 37.71 -17.61
C ASP A 475 4.32 37.20 -16.73
N SER A 476 3.50 38.15 -16.29
CA SER A 476 2.26 37.94 -15.53
C SER A 476 1.30 36.98 -16.21
N ASP A 477 0.76 36.08 -15.38
CA ASP A 477 -0.57 35.46 -15.43
C ASP A 477 -1.12 34.94 -16.76
N SER A 478 -1.04 33.61 -16.93
CA SER A 478 -2.22 32.77 -17.12
C SER A 478 -1.88 31.26 -17.05
N GLU A 479 -1.90 30.69 -15.85
CA GLU A 479 -2.50 29.34 -15.68
C GLU A 479 -4.04 29.47 -15.49
N GLU A 480 -4.57 30.68 -15.76
CA GLU A 480 -5.97 31.11 -15.58
C GLU A 480 -6.74 31.34 -16.89
N GLU A 481 -6.24 30.90 -18.05
CA GLU A 481 -6.96 31.01 -19.34
C GLU A 481 -8.22 30.11 -19.45
N SER A 482 -8.75 29.62 -18.33
CA SER A 482 -9.89 28.71 -18.27
C SER A 482 -10.92 29.08 -17.17
N ARG A 483 -11.01 30.35 -16.79
CA ARG A 483 -12.06 30.87 -15.89
C ARG A 483 -13.14 31.62 -16.68
N PRO A 484 -14.44 31.47 -16.37
CA PRO A 484 -15.51 32.23 -17.02
C PRO A 484 -15.43 33.74 -16.73
N GLU A 485 -15.83 34.56 -17.71
CA GLU A 485 -15.65 36.02 -17.79
C GLU A 485 -16.19 36.84 -16.58
N MET A 486 -17.04 36.27 -15.72
CA MET A 486 -17.56 36.97 -14.53
C MET A 486 -16.54 37.14 -13.39
N GLU A 487 -15.38 36.46 -13.42
CA GLU A 487 -14.35 36.54 -12.37
C GLU A 487 -13.31 37.68 -12.55
N GLN A 488 -13.30 38.39 -13.69
CA GLN A 488 -12.26 39.39 -13.97
C GLN A 488 -12.42 40.72 -13.20
N ALA A 489 -13.55 40.96 -12.53
CA ALA A 489 -13.90 42.30 -12.06
C ALA A 489 -13.36 42.70 -10.67
N ASN A 490 -12.73 41.82 -9.87
CA ASN A 490 -12.45 42.16 -8.45
C ASN A 490 -11.11 41.73 -7.84
N LEU A 491 -10.11 41.32 -8.63
CA LEU A 491 -8.75 41.11 -8.11
C LEU A 491 -7.82 42.13 -8.76
N HIS A 492 -7.46 43.18 -8.01
CA HIS A 492 -6.29 44.00 -8.33
C HIS A 492 -5.09 43.05 -8.46
N GLN A 493 -4.64 42.82 -9.69
CA GLN A 493 -3.52 41.96 -10.07
C GLN A 493 -2.24 42.42 -9.38
N LYS A 494 -1.95 41.84 -8.21
CA LYS A 494 -0.66 41.98 -7.55
C LYS A 494 0.26 40.93 -8.16
N GLN A 495 1.26 41.38 -8.91
CA GLN A 495 2.33 40.55 -9.47
C GLN A 495 2.88 39.63 -8.37
N LYS A 496 2.71 38.31 -8.50
CA LYS A 496 3.23 37.34 -7.53
C LYS A 496 4.75 37.33 -7.60
N VAL A 497 5.41 38.01 -6.67
CA VAL A 497 6.86 38.01 -6.52
C VAL A 497 7.30 36.65 -5.98
N VAL A 498 8.30 36.04 -6.62
CA VAL A 498 8.95 34.81 -6.13
C VAL A 498 10.09 35.22 -5.21
N ALA A 499 10.11 34.69 -3.99
CA ALA A 499 11.17 34.98 -3.03
C ALA A 499 12.50 34.33 -3.45
N GLN A 500 13.62 35.01 -3.19
CA GLN A 500 14.94 34.55 -3.59
C GLN A 500 15.32 33.23 -2.91
N GLY A 501 14.95 33.04 -1.64
CA GLY A 501 15.20 31.80 -0.92
C GLY A 501 14.55 30.59 -1.58
N LEU A 502 13.29 30.71 -2.01
CA LEU A 502 12.58 29.63 -2.71
C LEU A 502 13.14 29.43 -4.12
N SER A 503 13.42 30.51 -4.84
CA SER A 503 14.04 30.48 -6.17
C SER A 503 15.41 29.76 -6.17
N SER A 504 16.18 29.88 -5.09
CA SER A 504 17.48 29.22 -4.94
C SER A 504 17.40 27.69 -4.84
N LEU A 505 16.22 27.16 -4.50
CA LEU A 505 15.96 25.72 -4.37
C LEU A 505 15.43 25.08 -5.67
N VAL A 506 15.19 25.88 -6.71
CA VAL A 506 14.69 25.41 -8.00
C VAL A 506 15.86 25.19 -8.96
N ASN A 507 16.16 23.91 -9.21
CA ASN A 507 17.29 23.46 -10.01
C ASN A 507 16.80 22.69 -11.24
N LEU A 508 16.63 21.37 -11.13
CA LEU A 508 16.34 20.47 -12.26
C LEU A 508 14.86 20.45 -12.71
N CYS A 509 13.96 21.08 -11.95
CA CYS A 509 12.51 21.10 -12.22
C CYS A 509 11.96 22.53 -12.26
N GLN A 510 12.54 23.39 -13.10
CA GLN A 510 12.10 24.77 -13.21
C GLN A 510 10.80 24.88 -14.00
N ALA A 511 9.73 25.33 -13.35
CA ALA A 511 8.45 25.57 -14.01
C ALA A 511 8.51 26.81 -14.90
N VAL A 512 8.24 26.64 -16.19
CA VAL A 512 8.18 27.73 -17.19
C VAL A 512 6.90 27.68 -18.00
N HIS A 513 6.44 28.85 -18.44
CA HIS A 513 5.27 28.94 -19.31
C HIS A 513 5.58 28.36 -20.70
N PHE A 514 4.68 27.53 -21.21
CA PHE A 514 4.84 26.91 -22.51
C PHE A 514 4.37 27.84 -23.64
N ARG A 515 5.31 28.32 -24.45
CA ARG A 515 5.05 29.22 -25.60
C ARG A 515 4.91 28.49 -26.95
N GLY A 516 5.05 27.17 -26.96
CA GLY A 516 5.03 26.34 -28.18
C GLY A 516 6.24 25.42 -28.29
N PHE A 517 6.14 24.35 -29.08
CA PHE A 517 7.21 23.37 -29.23
C PHE A 517 8.46 23.95 -29.89
N GLU A 518 8.31 24.90 -30.81
CA GLU A 518 9.45 25.52 -31.49
C GLU A 518 10.27 26.38 -30.53
N GLU A 519 9.60 27.20 -29.71
CA GLU A 519 10.25 28.00 -28.67
C GLU A 519 10.94 27.12 -27.63
N ALA A 520 10.28 26.05 -27.19
CA ALA A 520 10.89 25.08 -26.28
C ALA A 520 12.11 24.39 -26.90
N ARG A 521 12.05 24.05 -28.20
CA ARG A 521 13.15 23.42 -28.92
C ARG A 521 14.38 24.33 -29.01
N LEU A 522 14.17 25.59 -29.41
CA LEU A 522 15.22 26.58 -29.65
C LEU A 522 15.80 27.17 -28.36
N ASN A 523 14.94 27.58 -27.43
CA ASN A 523 15.32 28.38 -26.26
C ASN A 523 15.13 27.64 -24.93
N GLY A 524 14.40 26.53 -24.91
CA GLY A 524 14.22 25.72 -23.70
C GLY A 524 15.53 25.13 -23.19
N LYS A 525 15.62 24.89 -21.89
CA LYS A 525 16.72 24.14 -21.28
C LYS A 525 16.20 22.79 -20.79
N TYR A 526 17.08 21.81 -20.63
CA TYR A 526 16.69 20.45 -20.20
C TYR A 526 16.03 20.43 -18.80
N PHE A 527 16.36 21.41 -17.96
CA PHE A 527 15.78 21.59 -16.62
C PHE A 527 14.50 22.45 -16.61
N HIS A 528 14.11 23.03 -17.75
CA HIS A 528 12.82 23.68 -17.90
C HIS A 528 11.73 22.63 -18.10
N MET A 529 10.61 22.78 -17.40
CA MET A 529 9.43 21.94 -17.54
C MET A 529 8.16 22.78 -17.59
N SER A 530 7.12 22.24 -18.24
CA SER A 530 5.81 22.89 -18.35
C SER A 530 4.71 21.99 -17.81
N SER A 531 3.66 22.62 -17.27
CA SER A 531 2.46 21.92 -16.81
C SER A 531 1.30 22.21 -17.76
N PHE A 532 0.49 21.19 -18.08
CA PHE A 532 -0.70 21.33 -18.93
C PHE A 532 -1.92 20.76 -18.23
N SER A 533 -3.09 21.39 -18.40
CA SER A 533 -4.34 20.69 -18.09
C SER A 533 -4.55 19.52 -19.04
N GLU A 534 -5.32 18.51 -18.62
CA GLU A 534 -5.68 17.34 -19.43
C GLU A 534 -6.23 17.77 -20.81
N ALA A 535 -7.20 18.70 -20.83
CA ALA A 535 -7.75 19.23 -22.07
C ALA A 535 -6.68 19.84 -23.00
N LYS A 536 -5.73 20.60 -22.45
CA LYS A 536 -4.65 21.22 -23.24
C LYS A 536 -3.65 20.17 -23.72
N ALA A 537 -3.30 19.20 -22.89
CA ALA A 537 -2.41 18.10 -23.24
C ALA A 537 -3.00 17.26 -24.39
N SER A 538 -4.28 16.87 -24.30
CA SER A 538 -5.00 16.14 -25.35
C SER A 538 -4.98 16.87 -26.68
N VAL A 539 -5.28 18.17 -26.69
CA VAL A 539 -5.23 18.99 -27.92
C VAL A 539 -3.81 19.03 -28.52
N LEU A 540 -2.77 19.15 -27.68
CA LEU A 540 -1.38 19.16 -28.14
C LEU A 540 -0.93 17.79 -28.69
N ILE A 541 -1.38 16.70 -28.09
CA ILE A 541 -1.11 15.34 -28.55
C ILE A 541 -1.76 15.09 -29.91
N GLU A 542 -3.03 15.45 -30.07
CA GLU A 542 -3.78 15.28 -31.31
C GLU A 542 -3.21 16.12 -32.46
N LYS A 543 -2.92 17.40 -32.20
CA LYS A 543 -2.46 18.33 -33.24
C LYS A 543 -0.96 18.24 -33.53
N SER A 544 -0.16 17.83 -32.55
CA SER A 544 1.31 18.01 -32.59
C SER A 544 2.08 16.88 -31.89
N GLY A 545 1.54 15.66 -31.85
CA GLY A 545 2.10 14.53 -31.11
C GLY A 545 3.60 14.25 -31.35
N LYS A 546 4.09 14.35 -32.60
CA LYS A 546 5.54 14.17 -32.89
C LYS A 546 6.41 15.20 -32.18
N GLN A 547 5.97 16.45 -32.14
CA GLN A 547 6.69 17.53 -31.45
C GLN A 547 6.58 17.35 -29.93
N PHE A 548 5.45 16.86 -29.44
CA PHE A 548 5.23 16.52 -28.03
C PHE A 548 6.22 15.44 -27.55
N VAL A 549 6.40 14.37 -28.33
CA VAL A 549 7.38 13.31 -28.05
C VAL A 549 8.80 13.86 -28.06
N ALA A 550 9.15 14.68 -29.08
CA ALA A 550 10.48 15.29 -29.16
C ALA A 550 10.77 16.24 -27.99
N TYR A 551 9.75 16.98 -27.51
CA TYR A 551 9.84 17.79 -26.31
C TYR A 551 10.11 16.93 -25.06
N ASN A 552 9.34 15.85 -24.87
CA ASN A 552 9.47 14.96 -23.72
C ASN A 552 10.77 14.14 -23.69
N ALA A 553 11.43 13.95 -24.83
CA ALA A 553 12.76 13.34 -24.85
C ALA A 553 13.80 14.21 -24.10
N ARG A 554 13.64 15.54 -24.10
CA ARG A 554 14.62 16.47 -23.49
C ARG A 554 14.14 17.09 -22.17
N GLN A 555 12.85 17.35 -22.05
CA GLN A 555 12.23 18.11 -20.97
C GLN A 555 11.13 17.30 -20.30
N LEU A 556 10.80 17.64 -19.05
CA LEU A 556 9.68 17.01 -18.35
C LEU A 556 8.37 17.76 -18.63
N THR A 557 7.29 17.00 -18.79
CA THR A 557 5.92 17.51 -18.81
C THR A 557 5.18 17.09 -17.56
N ALA A 558 4.55 18.02 -16.86
CA ALA A 558 3.57 17.71 -15.83
C ALA A 558 2.14 17.89 -16.35
N GLU A 559 1.24 17.02 -15.93
CA GLU A 559 -0.19 17.20 -16.17
C GLU A 559 -0.84 17.73 -14.90
N SER A 560 -1.48 18.88 -14.99
CA SER A 560 -2.26 19.50 -13.93
C SER A 560 -3.67 18.90 -13.94
N ILE A 561 -3.99 18.09 -12.95
CA ILE A 561 -5.32 17.48 -12.82
C ILE A 561 -6.26 18.55 -12.23
N ARG A 562 -7.19 19.09 -13.03
CA ARG A 562 -8.37 19.80 -12.50
C ARG A 562 -9.57 18.85 -12.52
N GLN A 563 -10.30 18.80 -11.41
CA GLN A 563 -11.59 18.13 -11.35
C GLN A 563 -12.61 18.95 -12.14
N GLU A 564 -13.15 18.36 -13.20
CA GLU A 564 -14.42 18.82 -13.75
C GLU A 564 -15.53 18.54 -12.73
N HIS A 565 -16.51 19.45 -12.68
CA HIS A 565 -17.75 19.27 -11.95
C HIS A 565 -18.57 18.12 -12.59
N GLU A 566 -18.24 16.87 -12.34
CA GLU A 566 -19.10 15.76 -12.78
C GLU A 566 -20.27 15.55 -11.81
N LEU A 567 -21.44 16.02 -12.25
CA LEU A 567 -22.75 15.66 -11.71
C LEU A 567 -23.36 14.43 -12.40
N ASP A 568 -22.63 13.72 -13.26
CA ASP A 568 -23.16 12.57 -14.03
C ASP A 568 -22.48 11.23 -13.71
N PRO A 569 -23.23 10.10 -13.81
CA PRO A 569 -22.76 8.77 -13.42
C PRO A 569 -21.76 8.18 -14.44
N PRO A 570 -20.87 7.29 -13.99
CA PRO A 570 -19.71 6.89 -14.78
C PRO A 570 -20.14 5.99 -15.93
N THR A 571 -19.93 6.44 -17.17
CA THR A 571 -19.87 5.56 -18.33
C THR A 571 -18.52 5.71 -19.02
N THR A 572 -17.87 4.56 -19.20
CA THR A 572 -16.64 4.29 -19.95
C THR A 572 -15.30 4.54 -19.25
N ASN A 573 -14.54 3.44 -19.12
CA ASN A 573 -13.16 3.39 -18.69
C ASN A 573 -12.29 4.24 -19.64
N GLN A 574 -11.78 5.37 -19.19
CA GLN A 574 -10.61 6.02 -19.81
C GLN A 574 -9.49 6.13 -18.78
N HIS A 575 -8.28 5.82 -19.23
CA HIS A 575 -7.07 5.74 -18.43
C HIS A 575 -6.49 7.14 -18.23
N HIS A 576 -6.61 7.71 -17.01
CA HIS A 576 -6.02 9.00 -16.67
C HIS A 576 -4.68 8.82 -15.92
N SER A 577 -3.60 9.43 -16.42
CA SER A 577 -2.25 9.40 -15.82
C SER A 577 -1.43 10.60 -16.31
N GLY A 578 -0.94 11.49 -15.45
CA GLY A 578 0.38 11.38 -14.79
C GLY A 578 1.43 12.32 -15.44
N ILE A 579 2.61 12.51 -14.85
CA ILE A 579 3.73 13.20 -15.53
C ILE A 579 4.09 12.39 -16.79
N LEU A 580 3.63 12.86 -17.94
CA LEU A 580 3.79 12.24 -19.25
C LEU A 580 5.18 12.53 -19.79
N ALA A 581 6.13 11.66 -19.47
CA ALA A 581 7.30 11.44 -20.32
C ALA A 581 6.95 10.36 -21.35
N VAL A 582 6.23 10.73 -22.41
CA VAL A 582 5.92 9.79 -23.51
C VAL A 582 7.22 9.43 -24.22
N ARG A 583 7.67 8.17 -24.10
CA ARG A 583 8.79 7.63 -24.89
C ARG A 583 8.30 7.22 -26.28
N SER A 584 9.16 7.48 -27.26
CA SER A 584 9.09 7.10 -28.68
C SER A 584 8.89 5.60 -28.92
#